data_AF-A0A2M4BZB9-F1
#
_entry.id   AF-A0A2M4BZB9-F1
#
_cell.length_a   1.000
_cell.length_b   1.000
_cell.length_c   1.000
_cell.angle_alpha   90.00
_cell.angle_beta   90.00
_cell.angle_gamma   90.00
#
_symmetry.space_group_name_H-M   'P 1'
#
loop_
_entity.id
_entity.type
_entity.pdbx_description
1 polymer ?
#
loop_
_entity_poly.entity_id
_entity_poly.type
_entity_poly.pdbx_seq_one_letter_code
_entity_poly.pdbx_strand_id
1 'polypeptide(L)'
;MELVQDYEQQYAVQTAEITAQIGRIALASGAERNKLISDVDRQLEESQELLEQIGLEIRDIPQGSRAAYTSRLNCYQAEWKRLQQEFGNAKAARPKAGYDSSVDDFDEIGIQEDQKRRLLDNTERLERTSNYLNDAYRVTIETEQIGAQVLSDLSQQRETIQRSRARLRETDADLSRSSRILNSMIMRAMREKFILVVVIAAIFLVLVFSIYFSIS
;
A
#
# COMPACT_ATOMS: atom_id res chain seq x y z
N MET A 1 -5.53 -3.32 15.57
CA MET A 1 -4.30 -2.76 14.97
C MET A 1 -3.16 -3.78 15.02
N GLU A 2 -3.02 -4.56 16.10
CA GLU A 2 -2.12 -5.73 16.16
C GLU A 2 -2.39 -6.77 15.04
N LEU A 3 -3.66 -7.02 14.69
CA LEU A 3 -4.04 -8.02 13.69
C LEU A 3 -3.55 -7.72 12.26
N VAL A 4 -3.63 -6.45 11.84
CA VAL A 4 -3.10 -6.03 10.53
C VAL A 4 -1.59 -6.22 10.48
N GLN A 5 -0.90 -5.89 11.57
CA GLN A 5 0.55 -6.01 11.64
C GLN A 5 0.99 -7.49 11.64
N ASP A 6 0.20 -8.37 12.26
CA ASP A 6 0.43 -9.82 12.20
C ASP A 6 0.25 -10.36 10.77
N TYR A 7 -0.82 -9.98 10.08
CA TYR A 7 -1.01 -10.35 8.66
C TYR A 7 0.06 -9.77 7.74
N GLU A 8 0.50 -8.52 7.97
CA GLU A 8 1.62 -7.91 7.23
C GLU A 8 2.92 -8.71 7.45
N GLN A 9 3.17 -9.17 8.68
CA GLN A 9 4.34 -9.97 9.00
C GLN A 9 4.28 -11.36 8.35
N GLN A 10 3.13 -12.02 8.41
CA GLN A 10 2.92 -13.31 7.74
C GLN A 10 3.12 -13.19 6.22
N TYR A 11 2.55 -12.15 5.61
CA TYR A 11 2.71 -11.85 4.18
C TYR A 11 4.19 -11.63 3.82
N ALA A 12 4.93 -10.84 4.62
CA ALA A 12 6.35 -10.59 4.37
C ALA A 12 7.22 -11.86 4.45
N VAL A 13 6.89 -12.79 5.35
CA VAL A 13 7.58 -14.08 5.45
C VAL A 13 7.27 -14.95 4.22
N GLN A 14 6.00 -15.03 3.82
CA GLN A 14 5.58 -15.78 2.64
C GLN A 14 6.20 -15.24 1.35
N THR A 15 6.23 -13.93 1.13
CA THR A 15 6.83 -13.35 -0.08
C THR A 15 8.34 -13.61 -0.17
N ALA A 16 9.05 -13.57 0.96
CA ALA A 16 10.47 -13.93 1.01
C ALA A 16 10.69 -15.41 0.67
N GLU A 17 9.84 -16.29 1.18
CA GLU A 17 9.90 -17.73 0.88
C GLU A 17 9.60 -18.01 -0.60
N ILE A 18 8.52 -17.43 -1.14
CA ILE A 18 8.14 -17.51 -2.56
C ILE A 18 9.31 -17.06 -3.44
N THR A 19 9.92 -15.90 -3.15
CA THR A 19 11.06 -15.38 -3.91
C THR A 19 12.24 -16.36 -3.91
N ALA A 20 12.56 -16.94 -2.75
CA ALA A 20 13.63 -17.92 -2.63
C ALA A 20 13.33 -19.21 -3.40
N GLN A 21 12.09 -19.70 -3.36
CA GLN A 21 11.65 -20.89 -4.08
C GLN A 21 11.62 -20.66 -5.60
N ILE A 22 11.18 -19.49 -6.08
CA ILE A 22 11.26 -19.09 -7.50
C ILE A 22 12.71 -19.17 -8.00
N GLY A 23 13.67 -18.66 -7.22
CA GLY A 23 15.09 -18.76 -7.55
C GLY A 23 15.59 -20.21 -7.63
N ARG A 24 15.07 -21.10 -6.78
CA ARG A 24 15.39 -22.54 -6.82
C ARG A 24 14.75 -23.27 -8.00
N ILE A 25 13.53 -22.89 -8.40
CA ILE A 25 12.83 -23.48 -9.55
C ILE A 25 13.64 -23.33 -10.84
N ALA A 26 14.36 -22.21 -11.00
CA ALA A 26 15.23 -21.98 -12.14
C ALA A 26 16.43 -22.95 -12.21
N LEU A 27 16.83 -23.54 -11.09
CA LEU A 27 17.97 -24.46 -10.96
C LEU A 27 17.55 -25.93 -10.83
N ALA A 28 16.35 -26.18 -10.30
CA ALA A 28 15.82 -27.52 -10.07
C ALA A 28 15.35 -28.19 -11.37
N SER A 29 15.33 -29.53 -11.40
CA SER A 29 14.87 -30.30 -12.55
C SER A 29 14.00 -31.50 -12.14
N GLY A 30 13.23 -32.04 -13.10
CA GLY A 30 12.40 -33.22 -12.88
C GLY A 30 11.33 -33.07 -11.79
N ALA A 31 11.23 -34.07 -10.91
CA ALA A 31 10.20 -34.16 -9.88
C ALA A 31 10.33 -33.08 -8.78
N GLU A 32 11.55 -32.68 -8.43
CA GLU A 32 11.81 -31.62 -7.44
C GLU A 32 11.27 -30.27 -7.93
N ARG A 33 11.49 -29.95 -9.21
CA ARG A 33 10.94 -28.74 -9.84
C ARG A 33 9.41 -28.74 -9.84
N ASN A 34 8.78 -29.86 -10.14
CA ASN A 34 7.31 -29.95 -10.13
C ASN A 34 6.74 -29.77 -8.72
N LYS A 35 7.42 -30.30 -7.69
CA LYS A 35 7.04 -30.08 -6.30
C LYS A 35 7.16 -28.60 -5.90
N LEU A 36 8.31 -27.97 -6.19
CA LEU A 36 8.52 -26.54 -5.93
C LEU A 36 7.48 -25.66 -6.65
N ILE A 37 7.12 -25.99 -7.89
CA ILE A 37 6.07 -25.27 -8.63
C ILE A 37 4.74 -25.38 -7.89
N SER A 38 4.35 -26.58 -7.46
CA SER A 38 3.10 -26.78 -6.71
C SER A 38 3.10 -26.07 -5.35
N ASP A 39 4.25 -26.05 -4.67
CA ASP A 39 4.41 -25.38 -3.38
C ASP A 39 4.28 -23.86 -3.52
N VAL A 40 4.92 -23.26 -4.54
CA VAL A 40 4.80 -21.82 -4.83
C VAL A 40 3.40 -21.44 -5.30
N ASP A 41 2.75 -22.26 -6.15
CA ASP A 41 1.36 -22.03 -6.58
C ASP A 41 0.43 -21.92 -5.34
N ARG A 42 0.56 -22.84 -4.36
CA ARG A 42 -0.20 -22.79 -3.10
C ARG A 42 0.14 -21.54 -2.26
N GLN A 43 1.42 -21.22 -2.11
CA GLN A 43 1.83 -20.05 -1.32
C GLN A 43 1.35 -18.72 -1.92
N LEU A 44 1.26 -18.62 -3.25
CA LEU A 44 0.69 -17.45 -3.92
C LEU A 44 -0.80 -17.29 -3.64
N GLU A 45 -1.57 -18.39 -3.58
CA GLU A 45 -2.98 -18.37 -3.18
C GLU A 45 -3.14 -17.94 -1.72
N GLU A 46 -2.37 -18.53 -0.79
CA GLU A 46 -2.37 -18.14 0.63
C GLU A 46 -1.99 -16.65 0.82
N SER A 47 -1.03 -16.16 0.05
CA SER A 47 -0.63 -14.75 0.08
C SER A 47 -1.76 -13.83 -0.39
N GLN A 48 -2.57 -14.27 -1.37
CA GLN A 48 -3.75 -13.52 -1.82
C GLN A 48 -4.80 -13.44 -0.71
N GLU A 49 -5.07 -14.55 0.00
CA GLU A 49 -5.99 -14.58 1.13
C GLU A 49 -5.57 -13.61 2.24
N LEU A 50 -4.27 -13.53 2.56
CA LEU A 50 -3.74 -12.57 3.52
C LEU A 50 -3.97 -11.12 3.08
N LEU A 51 -3.79 -10.80 1.80
CA LEU A 51 -4.08 -9.45 1.27
C LEU A 51 -5.57 -9.11 1.37
N GLU A 52 -6.45 -10.07 1.14
CA GLU A 52 -7.89 -9.90 1.32
C GLU A 52 -8.25 -9.65 2.80
N GLN A 53 -7.65 -10.39 3.73
CA GLN A 53 -7.82 -10.20 5.17
C GLN A 53 -7.31 -8.82 5.64
N ILE A 54 -6.13 -8.40 5.18
CA ILE A 54 -5.61 -7.04 5.43
C ILE A 54 -6.59 -5.98 4.89
N GLY A 55 -7.13 -6.20 3.69
CA GLY A 55 -8.12 -5.32 3.08
C GLY A 55 -9.39 -5.18 3.91
N LEU A 56 -9.90 -6.28 4.49
CA LEU A 56 -11.05 -6.27 5.38
C LEU A 56 -10.77 -5.48 6.68
N GLU A 57 -9.64 -5.77 7.33
CA GLU A 57 -9.25 -5.09 8.57
C GLU A 57 -9.02 -3.60 8.40
N ILE A 58 -8.51 -3.15 7.25
CA ILE A 58 -8.34 -1.73 6.94
C ILE A 58 -9.68 -0.96 6.94
N ARG A 59 -10.81 -1.64 6.68
CA ARG A 59 -12.14 -1.00 6.70
C ARG A 59 -12.56 -0.58 8.09
N ASP A 60 -12.06 -1.27 9.12
CA ASP A 60 -12.35 -1.00 10.53
C ASP A 60 -11.39 0.02 11.15
N ILE A 61 -10.32 0.40 10.44
CA ILE A 61 -9.35 1.43 10.87
C ILE A 61 -9.98 2.84 10.79
N PRO A 62 -9.75 3.74 11.77
CA PRO A 62 -10.21 5.13 11.72
C PRO A 62 -9.74 5.90 10.47
N GLN A 63 -10.61 6.73 9.90
CA GLN A 63 -10.38 7.45 8.62
C GLN A 63 -9.04 8.22 8.57
N GLY A 64 -8.59 8.80 9.69
CA GLY A 64 -7.34 9.57 9.74
C GLY A 64 -6.06 8.77 9.50
N SER A 65 -6.09 7.45 9.75
CA SER A 65 -4.92 6.56 9.54
C SER A 65 -5.10 5.60 8.36
N ARG A 66 -6.34 5.41 7.89
CA ARG A 66 -6.71 4.49 6.81
C ARG A 66 -5.90 4.70 5.52
N ALA A 67 -5.67 5.95 5.12
CA ALA A 67 -4.94 6.26 3.88
C ALA A 67 -3.53 5.65 3.83
N ALA A 68 -2.81 5.65 4.96
CA ALA A 68 -1.47 5.07 5.03
C ALA A 68 -1.50 3.54 4.85
N TYR A 69 -2.47 2.86 5.48
CA TYR A 69 -2.63 1.41 5.34
C TYR A 69 -3.14 1.01 3.95
N THR A 70 -4.06 1.77 3.36
CA THR A 70 -4.50 1.54 1.97
C THR A 70 -3.35 1.67 0.98
N SER A 71 -2.48 2.67 1.15
CA SER A 71 -1.28 2.80 0.32
C SER A 71 -0.34 1.59 0.46
N ARG A 72 -0.16 1.06 1.66
CA ARG A 72 0.65 -0.15 1.90
C ARG A 72 0.03 -1.39 1.25
N LEU A 73 -1.28 -1.59 1.40
CA LEU A 73 -2.01 -2.68 0.75
C LEU A 73 -1.82 -2.67 -0.77
N ASN A 74 -1.91 -1.48 -1.39
CA ASN A 74 -1.67 -1.33 -2.83
C ASN A 74 -0.24 -1.70 -3.22
N CYS A 75 0.76 -1.36 -2.40
CA CYS A 75 2.14 -1.78 -2.63
C CYS A 75 2.30 -3.31 -2.54
N TYR A 76 1.70 -3.96 -1.54
CA TYR A 76 1.74 -5.42 -1.42
C TYR A 76 1.00 -6.11 -2.58
N GLN A 77 -0.13 -5.58 -3.03
CA GLN A 77 -0.82 -6.10 -4.21
C GLN A 77 0.03 -6.01 -5.49
N ALA A 78 0.78 -4.91 -5.67
CA ALA A 78 1.71 -4.77 -6.78
C ALA A 78 2.88 -5.77 -6.68
N GLU A 79 3.41 -5.99 -5.48
CA GLU A 79 4.46 -6.99 -5.23
C GLU A 79 3.97 -8.42 -5.49
N TRP A 80 2.78 -8.79 -5.01
CA TRP A 80 2.18 -10.10 -5.25
C TRP A 80 2.04 -10.39 -6.75
N LYS A 81 1.57 -9.41 -7.54
CA LYS A 81 1.50 -9.54 -9.01
C LYS A 81 2.88 -9.70 -9.65
N ARG A 82 3.90 -8.97 -9.15
CA ARG A 82 5.29 -9.14 -9.62
C ARG A 82 5.79 -10.55 -9.36
N LEU A 83 5.56 -11.10 -8.16
CA LEU A 83 5.94 -12.47 -7.80
C LEU A 83 5.22 -13.50 -8.67
N GLN A 84 3.94 -13.29 -8.98
CA GLN A 84 3.19 -14.14 -9.90
C GLN A 84 3.82 -14.15 -11.31
N GLN A 85 4.25 -12.98 -11.81
CA GLN A 85 4.95 -12.87 -13.09
C GLN A 85 6.33 -13.55 -13.05
N GLU A 86 7.14 -13.29 -12.01
CA GLU A 86 8.46 -13.90 -11.82
C GLU A 86 8.36 -15.44 -11.74
N PHE A 87 7.36 -15.95 -11.03
CA PHE A 87 7.05 -17.37 -10.97
C PHE A 87 6.64 -17.93 -12.33
N GLY A 88 5.76 -17.24 -13.07
CA GLY A 88 5.39 -17.61 -14.44
C GLY A 88 6.60 -17.70 -15.36
N ASN A 89 7.53 -16.74 -15.24
CA ASN A 89 8.79 -16.73 -15.99
C ASN A 89 9.70 -17.90 -15.59
N ALA A 90 9.83 -18.20 -14.30
CA ALA A 90 10.62 -19.33 -13.81
C ALA A 90 10.02 -20.68 -14.21
N LYS A 91 8.69 -20.78 -14.27
CA LYS A 91 7.94 -21.96 -14.75
C LYS A 91 8.15 -22.17 -16.25
N ALA A 92 8.20 -21.09 -17.03
CA ALA A 92 8.48 -21.13 -18.46
C ALA A 92 9.96 -21.38 -18.77
N ALA A 93 10.87 -20.88 -17.94
CA ALA A 93 12.29 -21.16 -17.99
C ALA A 93 12.55 -22.64 -17.65
N ARG A 94 12.56 -23.50 -18.67
CA ARG A 94 13.16 -24.82 -18.50
C ARG A 94 14.65 -24.64 -18.23
N PRO A 95 15.26 -25.44 -17.32
CA PRO A 95 16.71 -25.52 -17.28
C PRO A 95 17.15 -25.86 -18.70
N LYS A 96 18.04 -25.05 -19.28
CA LYS A 96 18.69 -25.38 -20.55
C LYS A 96 19.26 -26.79 -20.34
N ALA A 97 18.62 -27.80 -20.93
CA ALA A 97 19.27 -29.08 -21.11
C ALA A 97 20.61 -28.73 -21.75
N GLY A 98 21.69 -29.03 -21.03
CA GLY A 98 23.04 -28.74 -21.48
C GLY A 98 23.13 -29.17 -22.93
N TYR A 99 23.52 -28.23 -23.78
CA TYR A 99 24.00 -28.55 -25.10
C TYR A 99 25.27 -29.38 -24.88
N ASP A 100 25.08 -30.68 -24.72
CA ASP A 100 26.17 -31.65 -24.70
C ASP A 100 26.64 -31.76 -26.15
N SER A 101 27.64 -30.94 -26.46
CA SER A 101 28.41 -31.02 -27.68
C SER A 101 29.38 -32.20 -27.56
N SER A 102 28.86 -33.42 -27.42
CA SER A 102 29.64 -34.63 -27.67
C SER A 102 29.52 -34.95 -29.16
N VAL A 103 30.52 -34.50 -29.92
CA VAL A 103 30.78 -34.92 -31.30
C VAL A 103 31.45 -36.31 -31.24
N ASP A 104 30.75 -37.32 -31.74
CA ASP A 104 31.22 -38.62 -32.28
C ASP A 104 29.92 -39.41 -32.60
N ASP A 105 29.70 -40.13 -33.69
CA ASP A 105 30.51 -40.63 -34.80
C ASP A 105 29.50 -41.09 -35.89
N PHE A 106 29.94 -41.09 -37.15
CA PHE A 106 29.42 -41.76 -38.35
C PHE A 106 27.94 -42.27 -38.44
N ASP A 107 27.11 -41.69 -39.32
CA ASP A 107 26.42 -42.47 -40.39
C ASP A 107 25.65 -41.58 -41.40
N GLU A 108 25.96 -41.75 -42.69
CA GLU A 108 25.61 -40.85 -43.81
C GLU A 108 24.28 -41.21 -44.52
N ILE A 109 23.24 -41.68 -43.80
CA ILE A 109 21.98 -42.13 -44.44
C ILE A 109 20.70 -41.46 -43.89
N GLY A 110 20.77 -40.65 -42.82
CA GLY A 110 19.57 -40.01 -42.18
C GLY A 110 19.35 -38.51 -42.43
N ILE A 111 20.19 -37.86 -43.24
CA ILE A 111 20.41 -36.39 -43.22
C ILE A 111 19.14 -35.56 -43.56
N GLN A 112 18.20 -36.11 -44.34
CA GLN A 112 17.02 -35.36 -44.77
C GLN A 112 15.88 -35.36 -43.74
N GLU A 113 15.71 -36.43 -42.96
CA GLU A 113 14.68 -36.49 -41.90
C GLU A 113 15.10 -35.73 -40.65
N ASP A 114 16.39 -35.76 -40.29
CA ASP A 114 16.90 -35.03 -39.13
C ASP A 114 16.93 -33.52 -39.34
N GLN A 115 17.23 -33.02 -40.54
CA GLN A 115 17.09 -31.60 -40.84
C GLN A 115 15.62 -31.14 -40.75
N LYS A 116 14.68 -31.96 -41.25
CA LYS A 116 13.24 -31.63 -41.19
C LYS A 116 12.72 -31.66 -39.75
N ARG A 117 13.14 -32.63 -38.93
CA ARG A 117 12.86 -32.67 -37.49
C ARG A 117 13.45 -31.49 -36.74
N ARG A 118 14.68 -31.09 -37.05
CA ARG A 118 15.33 -29.91 -36.45
C ARG A 118 14.62 -28.60 -36.80
N LEU A 119 14.13 -28.46 -38.03
CA LEU A 119 13.35 -27.27 -38.44
C LEU A 119 11.96 -27.24 -37.81
N LEU A 120 11.31 -28.38 -37.66
CA LEU A 120 10.03 -28.50 -36.94
C LEU A 120 10.19 -28.17 -35.45
N ASP A 121 11.22 -28.69 -34.79
CA ASP A 121 11.53 -28.35 -33.38
C ASP A 121 11.89 -26.87 -33.22
N ASN A 122 12.63 -26.28 -34.18
CA ASN A 122 12.89 -24.83 -34.17
C ASN A 122 11.61 -24.01 -34.35
N THR A 123 10.70 -24.45 -35.22
CA THR A 123 9.43 -23.77 -35.49
C THR A 123 8.51 -23.84 -34.27
N GLU A 124 8.39 -25.01 -33.64
CA GLU A 124 7.61 -25.20 -32.42
C GLU A 124 8.18 -24.40 -31.24
N ARG A 125 9.51 -24.31 -31.14
CA ARG A 125 10.20 -23.45 -30.16
C ARG A 125 9.94 -21.97 -30.42
N LEU A 126 9.96 -21.54 -31.67
CA LEU A 126 9.71 -20.15 -32.06
C LEU A 126 8.26 -19.76 -31.72
N GLU A 127 7.31 -20.63 -32.06
CA GLU A 127 5.89 -20.42 -31.79
C GLU A 127 5.61 -20.30 -30.29
N ARG A 128 6.17 -21.20 -29.47
CA ARG A 128 6.02 -21.14 -28.01
C ARG A 128 6.69 -19.90 -27.40
N THR A 129 7.87 -19.52 -27.89
CA THR A 129 8.57 -18.32 -27.43
C THR A 129 7.78 -17.06 -27.81
N SER A 130 7.22 -17.04 -29.01
CA SER A 130 6.35 -15.95 -29.48
C SER A 130 5.10 -15.81 -28.62
N ASN A 131 4.44 -16.91 -28.28
CA ASN A 131 3.26 -16.90 -27.41
C ASN A 131 3.62 -16.38 -26.01
N TYR A 132 4.72 -16.86 -25.42
CA TYR A 132 5.21 -16.38 -24.13
C TYR A 132 5.57 -14.90 -24.15
N LEU A 133 6.22 -14.42 -25.22
CA LEU A 133 6.61 -13.00 -25.35
C LEU A 133 5.37 -12.11 -25.49
N ASN A 134 4.34 -12.59 -26.18
CA ASN A 134 3.05 -11.90 -26.30
C ASN A 134 2.33 -11.82 -24.94
N ASP A 135 2.32 -12.92 -24.18
CA ASP A 135 1.78 -12.92 -22.82
C ASP A 135 2.59 -12.01 -21.87
N ALA A 136 3.92 -12.03 -21.94
CA ALA A 136 4.79 -11.15 -21.16
C ALA A 136 4.58 -9.66 -21.51
N TYR A 137 4.37 -9.36 -22.78
CA TYR A 137 4.03 -8.02 -23.24
C TYR A 137 2.68 -7.56 -22.70
N ARG A 138 1.65 -8.43 -22.73
CA ARG A 138 0.34 -8.14 -22.14
C ARG A 138 0.43 -7.83 -20.65
N VAL A 139 1.15 -8.68 -19.90
CA VAL A 139 1.36 -8.49 -18.45
C VAL A 139 2.12 -7.19 -18.16
N THR A 140 3.09 -6.82 -19.00
CA THR A 140 3.84 -5.55 -18.84
C THR A 140 2.94 -4.33 -19.05
N ILE A 141 2.05 -4.36 -20.04
CA ILE A 141 1.07 -3.28 -20.26
C ILE A 141 0.09 -3.19 -19.09
N GLU A 142 -0.42 -4.32 -18.61
CA GLU A 142 -1.29 -4.34 -17.42
C GLU A 142 -0.57 -3.76 -16.20
N THR A 143 0.74 -4.01 -16.07
CA THR A 143 1.59 -3.45 -15.03
C THR A 143 1.76 -1.93 -15.17
N GLU A 144 2.00 -1.43 -16.39
CA GLU A 144 2.08 0.02 -16.67
C GLU A 144 0.78 0.73 -16.31
N GLN A 145 -0.36 0.12 -16.69
CA GLN A 145 -1.68 0.68 -16.42
C GLN A 145 -1.99 0.74 -14.92
N ILE A 146 -1.62 -0.29 -14.15
CA ILE A 146 -1.77 -0.30 -12.69
C ILE A 146 -0.83 0.73 -12.05
N GLY A 147 0.43 0.81 -12.50
CA GLY A 147 1.37 1.82 -12.01
C GLY A 147 0.85 3.24 -12.24
N ALA A 148 0.28 3.51 -13.41
CA ALA A 148 -0.37 4.77 -13.73
C ALA A 148 -1.59 5.03 -12.83
N GLN A 149 -2.39 4.01 -12.54
CA GLN A 149 -3.55 4.14 -11.66
C GLN A 149 -3.16 4.39 -10.19
N VAL A 150 -2.13 3.71 -9.68
CA VAL A 150 -1.56 3.99 -8.35
C VAL A 150 -1.01 5.41 -8.26
N LEU A 151 -0.28 5.87 -9.28
CA LEU A 151 0.20 7.26 -9.34
C LEU A 151 -0.95 8.27 -9.37
N SER A 152 -2.02 7.97 -10.12
CA SER A 152 -3.23 8.79 -10.16
C SER A 152 -3.89 8.86 -8.78
N ASP A 153 -4.09 7.74 -8.11
CA ASP A 153 -4.70 7.67 -6.78
C ASP A 153 -3.87 8.38 -5.73
N LEU A 154 -2.53 8.23 -5.77
CA LEU A 154 -1.61 8.97 -4.90
C LEU A 154 -1.68 10.48 -5.15
N SER A 155 -1.81 10.90 -6.41
CA SER A 155 -1.99 12.32 -6.75
C SER A 155 -3.31 12.87 -6.20
N GLN A 156 -4.39 12.09 -6.28
CA GLN A 156 -5.71 12.46 -5.81
C GLN A 156 -5.77 12.49 -4.27
N GLN A 157 -5.10 11.55 -3.61
CA GLN A 157 -4.90 11.57 -2.16
C GLN A 157 -4.07 12.77 -1.72
N ARG A 158 -2.98 13.11 -2.43
CA ARG A 158 -2.19 14.32 -2.16
C ARG A 158 -3.04 15.58 -2.26
N GLU A 159 -3.87 15.69 -3.29
CA GLU A 159 -4.79 16.83 -3.45
C GLU A 159 -5.80 16.90 -2.31
N THR A 160 -6.34 15.75 -1.88
CA THR A 160 -7.29 15.66 -0.76
C THR A 160 -6.65 16.08 0.56
N ILE A 161 -5.40 15.66 0.81
CA ILE A 161 -4.62 16.09 1.98
C ILE A 161 -4.35 17.59 1.93
N GLN A 162 -3.98 18.13 0.76
CA GLN A 162 -3.76 19.57 0.59
C GLN A 162 -5.03 20.38 0.86
N ARG A 163 -6.18 19.96 0.32
CA ARG A 163 -7.48 20.60 0.57
C ARG A 163 -7.87 20.52 2.05
N SER A 164 -7.63 19.40 2.70
CA SER A 164 -7.90 19.23 4.14
C SER A 164 -7.01 20.13 4.99
N ARG A 165 -5.71 20.25 4.67
CA ARG A 165 -4.79 21.19 5.32
C ARG A 165 -5.19 22.65 5.09
N ALA A 166 -5.65 23.01 3.90
CA ALA A 166 -6.14 24.35 3.59
C ALA A 166 -7.37 24.70 4.45
N ARG A 167 -8.35 23.78 4.53
CA ARG A 167 -9.55 23.92 5.39
C ARG A 167 -9.21 24.04 6.87
N LEU A 168 -8.24 23.25 7.36
CA LEU A 168 -7.76 23.36 8.74
C LEU A 168 -7.13 24.72 9.01
N ARG A 169 -6.32 25.24 8.09
CA ARG A 169 -5.69 26.57 8.23
C ARG A 169 -6.72 27.71 8.21
N GLU A 170 -7.77 27.57 7.39
CA GLU A 170 -8.89 28.51 7.36
C GLU A 170 -9.71 28.46 8.65
N THR A 171 -9.99 27.25 9.15
CA THR A 171 -10.67 27.04 10.44
C THR A 171 -9.88 27.63 11.62
N ASP A 172 -8.54 27.53 11.60
CA ASP A 172 -7.67 28.12 12.62
C ASP A 172 -7.67 29.66 12.58
N ALA A 173 -7.75 30.24 11.37
CA ALA A 173 -7.90 31.69 11.19
C ALA A 173 -9.28 32.18 11.71
N ASP A 174 -10.34 31.42 11.48
CA ASP A 174 -11.68 31.73 11.98
C ASP A 174 -11.82 31.51 13.49
N LEU A 175 -11.11 30.53 14.05
CA LEU A 175 -10.96 30.34 15.51
C LEU A 175 -10.23 31.52 16.15
N SER A 176 -9.17 32.03 15.53
CA SER A 176 -8.44 33.23 16.01
C SER A 176 -9.32 34.49 16.02
N ARG A 177 -10.13 34.69 14.98
CA ARG A 177 -11.12 35.79 14.92
C ARG A 177 -12.21 35.62 15.97
N SER A 178 -12.76 34.42 16.11
CA SER A 178 -13.80 34.10 17.08
C SER A 178 -13.31 34.24 18.51
N SER A 179 -12.09 33.80 18.80
CA SER A 179 -11.43 33.97 20.10
C SER A 179 -11.25 35.45 20.46
N ARG A 180 -10.87 36.30 19.51
CA ARG A 180 -10.78 37.76 19.73
C ARG A 180 -12.13 38.38 20.07
N ILE A 181 -13.19 37.99 19.37
CA ILE A 181 -14.55 38.49 19.62
C ILE A 181 -15.04 38.01 20.99
N LEU A 182 -14.89 36.72 21.30
CA LEU A 182 -15.25 36.14 22.60
C LEU A 182 -14.50 36.82 23.75
N ASN A 183 -13.20 37.04 23.63
CA ASN A 183 -12.41 37.69 24.67
C ASN A 183 -12.86 39.16 24.88
N SER A 184 -13.27 39.84 23.81
CA SER A 184 -13.87 41.18 23.92
C SER A 184 -15.23 41.18 24.61
N MET A 185 -16.06 40.15 24.39
CA MET A 185 -17.34 39.98 25.10
C MET A 185 -17.12 39.66 26.57
N ILE A 186 -16.16 38.81 26.90
CA ILE A 186 -15.79 38.46 28.29
C ILE A 186 -15.29 39.68 29.04
N MET A 187 -14.40 40.49 28.45
CA MET A 187 -13.91 41.72 29.09
C MET A 187 -15.02 42.74 29.33
N ARG A 188 -15.97 42.89 28.39
CA ARG A 188 -17.14 43.75 28.57
C ARG A 188 -18.00 43.28 29.74
N ALA A 189 -18.31 41.98 29.80
CA ALA A 189 -19.08 41.40 30.88
C ALA A 189 -18.38 41.53 32.25
N MET A 190 -17.05 41.38 32.31
CA MET A 190 -16.28 41.60 33.53
C MET A 190 -16.33 43.05 34.00
N ARG A 191 -16.25 44.02 33.08
CA ARG A 191 -16.32 45.45 33.42
C ARG A 191 -17.67 45.82 34.02
N GLU A 192 -18.77 45.33 33.45
CA GLU A 192 -20.12 45.56 33.98
C GLU A 192 -20.27 45.01 35.41
N LYS A 193 -19.78 43.78 35.64
CA LYS A 193 -19.79 43.18 36.98
C LYS A 193 -18.92 43.95 37.98
N PHE A 194 -17.74 44.41 37.58
CA PHE A 194 -16.85 45.18 38.45
C PHE A 194 -17.47 46.51 38.88
N ILE A 195 -18.08 47.25 37.95
CA ILE A 195 -18.77 48.51 38.24
C ILE A 195 -19.89 48.27 39.26
N LEU A 196 -20.68 47.21 39.09
CA LEU A 196 -21.76 46.87 40.01
C LEU A 196 -21.25 46.60 41.44
N VAL A 197 -20.15 45.87 41.59
CA VAL A 197 -19.53 45.59 42.90
C VAL A 197 -19.04 46.87 43.57
N VAL A 198 -18.39 47.77 42.81
CA VAL A 198 -17.89 49.05 43.34
C VAL A 198 -19.04 49.93 43.83
N VAL A 199 -20.16 50.00 43.09
CA VAL A 199 -21.34 50.78 43.51
C VAL A 199 -21.94 50.25 44.81
N ILE A 200 -22.09 48.93 44.94
CA ILE A 200 -22.60 48.31 46.18
C ILE A 200 -21.68 48.62 47.37
N ALA A 201 -20.36 48.49 47.18
CA ALA A 201 -19.39 48.79 48.22
C ALA A 201 -19.41 50.26 48.65
N ALA A 202 -19.55 51.20 47.71
CA ALA A 202 -19.65 52.63 48.01
C ALA A 202 -20.92 52.95 48.83
N ILE A 203 -22.07 52.36 48.47
CA ILE A 203 -23.31 52.52 49.23
C ILE A 203 -23.14 51.99 50.66
N PHE A 204 -22.53 50.82 50.83
CA PHE A 204 -22.24 50.25 52.15
C PHE A 204 -21.34 51.17 52.99
N LEU A 205 -20.29 51.74 52.39
CA LEU A 205 -19.37 52.65 53.08
C LEU A 205 -20.09 53.90 53.58
N VAL A 206 -20.94 54.51 52.74
CA VAL A 206 -21.76 55.67 53.13
C VAL A 206 -22.73 55.32 54.26
N LEU A 207 -23.36 54.14 54.23
CA LEU A 207 -24.24 53.69 55.31
C LEU A 207 -23.48 53.53 56.64
N VAL A 208 -22.31 52.88 56.62
CA VAL A 208 -21.47 52.71 57.82
C VAL A 208 -21.03 54.08 58.36
N PHE A 209 -20.59 54.98 57.48
CA PHE A 209 -20.16 56.32 57.87
C PHE A 209 -21.29 57.14 58.49
N SER A 210 -22.49 57.08 57.92
CA SER A 210 -23.69 57.74 58.45
C SER A 210 -24.06 57.23 59.84
N ILE A 211 -24.04 55.91 60.06
CA ILE A 211 -24.31 55.29 61.36
C ILE A 211 -23.26 55.71 62.39
N TYR A 212 -21.98 55.70 62.02
CA TYR A 212 -20.90 56.13 62.91
C TYR A 212 -21.08 57.58 63.39
N PHE A 213 -21.42 58.49 62.48
CA PHE A 213 -21.66 59.90 62.83
C PHE A 213 -22.97 60.12 63.59
N SER A 214 -23.98 59.26 63.40
CA SER A 214 -25.25 59.34 64.15
C SER A 214 -25.14 58.81 65.58
N ILE A 215 -24.21 57.91 65.86
CA ILE A 215 -23.99 57.31 67.19
C ILE A 215 -22.97 58.10 68.01
N SER A 216 -22.01 58.76 67.37
CA SER A 216 -21.04 59.66 68.00
C SER A 216 -21.63 61.04 68.27
#